data_AF-A0A2V9URN8-F1
#
_entry.id   AF-A0A2V9URN8-F1
#
_cell.length_a   1.000
_cell.length_b   1.000
_cell.length_c   1.000
_cell.angle_alpha   90.00
_cell.angle_beta   90.00
_cell.angle_gamma   90.00
#
_symmetry.space_group_name_H-M   'P 1'
#
loop_
_entity.id
_entity.type
_entity.pdbx_description
1 polymer ?
#
loop_
_entity_poly.entity_id
_entity_poly.type
_entity_poly.pdbx_seq_one_letter_code
_entity_poly.pdbx_strand_id
1 'polypeptide(L)'
;MLPDIENLLKLQVADKEIRRLQDEVAELPKRVAAIEQKLAGTKAQLERAQVAAKGDEAARRKHDTAIADLRGKISKYRDQSLDVKTNEQYKALLHEIQFAEKEIAATEDKILEIMVNADARDKEVKAAQAELKDETAEIEKEKEDARQRTAEDEKLLAEWRAKRDQLRSGVDADLLRHYERVSKFRGTGISEVLDHKCMGCQVMLRPQTYNEVRTGQHTVVCDSCQRILYFNPANEMVALEKSDIKRPRRHHPKIDAAQAWYFRDNYADTGEAYICLTNRRGQASRRVYEIHTGRMIGDILIREGDYRHAFPEDISGALRLNGDWGESELDAWGAEAPMVVLDALQADLEAARYEMTHRASAKHEAPVPTEQAAS
;
A
#
# COMPACT_ATOMS: atom_id res chain seq x y z
N MET A 1 25.65 32.18 4.09
CA MET A 1 24.95 31.82 2.84
C MET A 1 24.64 33.13 2.11
N LEU A 2 24.61 33.15 0.76
CA LEU A 2 24.27 34.37 0.02
C LEU A 2 22.78 34.72 0.23
N PRO A 3 22.40 36.00 0.36
CA PRO A 3 21.00 36.40 0.53
C PRO A 3 20.08 35.89 -0.58
N ASP A 4 20.56 35.88 -1.83
CA ASP A 4 19.81 35.34 -2.97
C ASP A 4 19.51 33.85 -2.83
N ILE A 5 20.46 33.07 -2.31
CA ILE A 5 20.31 31.63 -2.08
C ILE A 5 19.29 31.36 -0.97
N GLU A 6 19.28 32.18 0.09
CA GLU A 6 18.29 32.09 1.16
C GLU A 6 16.87 32.43 0.65
N ASN A 7 16.74 33.46 -0.19
CA ASN A 7 15.47 33.83 -0.81
C ASN A 7 14.99 32.74 -1.78
N LEU A 8 15.88 32.13 -2.56
CA LEU A 8 15.55 30.98 -3.41
C LEU A 8 15.14 29.74 -2.62
N LEU A 9 15.74 29.49 -1.46
CA LEU A 9 15.34 28.39 -0.59
C LEU A 9 13.90 28.59 -0.10
N LYS A 10 13.56 29.81 0.36
CA LYS A 10 12.21 30.19 0.76
C LYS A 10 11.24 30.12 -0.44
N LEU A 11 11.68 30.54 -1.62
CA LEU A 11 10.90 30.45 -2.85
C LEU A 11 10.57 29.01 -3.21
N GLN A 12 11.53 28.09 -3.07
CA GLN A 12 11.29 26.66 -3.30
C GLN A 12 10.31 26.05 -2.30
N VAL A 13 10.33 26.48 -1.03
CA VAL A 13 9.33 26.05 -0.06
C VAL A 13 7.94 26.55 -0.47
N ALA A 14 7.82 27.82 -0.87
CA ALA A 14 6.56 28.37 -1.37
C ALA A 14 6.06 27.64 -2.64
N ASP A 15 6.93 27.36 -3.61
CA ASP A 15 6.58 26.62 -4.83
C ASP A 15 6.08 25.20 -4.51
N LYS A 16 6.73 24.50 -3.58
CA LYS A 16 6.30 23.16 -3.13
C LYS A 16 4.93 23.20 -2.50
N GLU A 17 4.69 24.19 -1.64
CA GLU A 17 3.42 24.31 -0.93
C GLU A 17 2.27 24.72 -1.87
N ILE A 18 2.53 25.62 -2.82
CA ILE A 18 1.58 25.95 -3.90
C ILE A 18 1.25 24.71 -4.70
N ARG A 19 2.24 23.89 -5.07
CA ARG A 19 2.01 22.66 -5.82
C ARG A 19 1.18 21.66 -5.02
N ARG A 20 1.50 21.45 -3.73
CA ARG A 20 0.74 20.59 -2.83
C ARG A 20 -0.74 21.01 -2.78
N LEU A 21 -1.00 22.30 -2.54
CA LEU A 21 -2.36 22.84 -2.50
C LEU A 21 -3.07 22.74 -3.85
N GLN A 22 -2.37 22.96 -4.96
CA GLN A 22 -2.93 22.80 -6.31
C GLN A 22 -3.33 21.34 -6.59
N ASP A 23 -2.48 20.40 -6.19
CA ASP A 23 -2.75 18.97 -6.35
C ASP A 23 -3.94 18.54 -5.46
N GLU A 24 -4.05 19.06 -4.24
CA GLU A 24 -5.19 18.83 -3.33
C GLU A 24 -6.50 19.38 -3.90
N VAL A 25 -6.50 20.63 -4.35
CA VAL A 25 -7.66 21.27 -5.01
C VAL A 25 -8.06 20.51 -6.29
N ALA A 26 -7.10 19.97 -7.05
CA ALA A 26 -7.38 19.22 -8.27
C ALA A 26 -7.89 17.78 -8.02
N GLU A 27 -7.58 17.19 -6.87
CA GLU A 27 -7.98 15.83 -6.52
C GLU A 27 -9.41 15.77 -5.94
N LEU A 28 -9.83 16.79 -5.21
CA LEU A 28 -11.16 16.85 -4.59
C LEU A 28 -12.32 16.68 -5.61
N PRO A 29 -12.34 17.36 -6.77
CA PRO A 29 -13.36 17.14 -7.81
C PRO A 29 -13.41 15.70 -8.32
N LYS A 30 -12.27 15.01 -8.42
CA LYS A 30 -12.23 13.61 -8.87
C LYS A 30 -12.86 12.69 -7.83
N ARG A 31 -12.58 12.95 -6.54
CA ARG A 31 -13.21 12.21 -5.44
C ARG A 31 -14.73 12.40 -5.45
N VAL A 32 -15.20 13.64 -5.62
CA VAL A 32 -16.64 13.94 -5.75
C VAL A 32 -17.26 13.22 -6.94
N ALA A 33 -16.60 13.24 -8.11
CA ALA A 33 -17.10 12.54 -9.30
C ALA A 33 -17.19 11.02 -9.11
N ALA A 34 -16.20 10.40 -8.45
CA ALA A 34 -16.23 8.97 -8.14
C ALA A 34 -17.39 8.60 -7.20
N ILE A 35 -17.68 9.48 -6.24
CA ILE A 35 -18.79 9.33 -5.31
C ILE A 35 -20.13 9.46 -6.05
N GLU A 36 -20.29 10.46 -6.92
CA GLU A 36 -21.50 10.65 -7.73
C GLU A 36 -21.75 9.46 -8.67
N GLN A 37 -20.70 8.84 -9.19
CA GLN A 37 -20.81 7.64 -10.02
C GLN A 37 -21.35 6.43 -9.23
N LYS A 38 -20.94 6.25 -7.97
CA LYS A 38 -21.50 5.21 -7.09
C LYS A 38 -22.99 5.43 -6.86
N LEU A 39 -23.38 6.65 -6.51
CA LEU A 39 -24.77 7.03 -6.29
C LEU A 39 -25.63 6.89 -7.55
N ALA A 40 -25.07 7.12 -8.74
CA ALA A 40 -25.75 6.82 -10.01
C ALA A 40 -26.01 5.31 -10.18
N GLY A 41 -25.09 4.46 -9.73
CA GLY A 41 -25.27 3.00 -9.68
C GLY A 41 -26.43 2.59 -8.77
N THR A 42 -26.45 3.10 -7.54
CA THR A 42 -27.53 2.84 -6.56
C THR A 42 -28.89 3.33 -7.08
N LYS A 43 -28.93 4.50 -7.71
CA LYS A 43 -30.14 5.01 -8.40
C LYS A 43 -30.62 4.09 -9.51
N ALA A 44 -29.70 3.60 -10.35
CA ALA A 44 -30.06 2.67 -11.44
C ALA A 44 -30.58 1.34 -10.90
N GLN A 45 -30.06 0.85 -9.77
CA GLN A 45 -30.57 -0.34 -9.10
C GLN A 45 -32.00 -0.12 -8.59
N LEU A 46 -32.25 1.02 -7.94
CA LEU A 46 -33.60 1.38 -7.49
C LEU A 46 -34.57 1.49 -8.66
N GLU A 47 -34.17 2.13 -9.76
CA GLU A 47 -35.00 2.25 -10.95
C GLU A 47 -35.37 0.88 -11.54
N ARG A 48 -34.40 -0.04 -11.65
CA ARG A 48 -34.66 -1.41 -12.11
C ARG A 48 -35.64 -2.14 -11.20
N ALA A 49 -35.48 -2.03 -9.88
CA ALA A 49 -36.38 -2.65 -8.92
C ALA A 49 -37.82 -2.09 -9.04
N GLN A 50 -37.96 -0.77 -9.22
CA GLN A 50 -39.26 -0.14 -9.44
C GLN A 50 -39.91 -0.54 -10.76
N VAL A 51 -39.13 -0.66 -11.84
CA VAL A 51 -39.64 -1.14 -13.14
C VAL A 51 -40.11 -2.58 -13.03
N ALA A 52 -39.37 -3.45 -12.33
CA ALA A 52 -39.78 -4.83 -12.09
C ALA A 52 -41.10 -4.90 -11.29
N ALA A 53 -41.20 -4.15 -10.19
CA ALA A 53 -42.42 -4.09 -9.37
C ALA A 53 -43.65 -3.61 -10.17
N LYS A 54 -43.49 -2.59 -11.02
CA LYS A 54 -44.55 -2.13 -11.93
C LYS A 54 -44.91 -3.19 -12.98
N GLY A 55 -43.93 -3.97 -13.43
CA GLY A 55 -44.13 -5.10 -14.35
C GLY A 55 -44.99 -6.19 -13.73
N ASP A 56 -44.71 -6.56 -12.48
CA ASP A 56 -45.48 -7.55 -11.71
C ASP A 56 -46.92 -7.08 -11.50
N GLU A 57 -47.12 -5.81 -11.15
CA GLU A 57 -48.47 -5.24 -10.98
C GLU A 57 -49.26 -5.24 -12.31
N ALA A 58 -48.62 -4.91 -13.42
CA ALA A 58 -49.24 -4.97 -14.75
C ALA A 58 -49.59 -6.40 -15.17
N ALA A 59 -48.71 -7.37 -14.90
CA ALA A 59 -48.95 -8.79 -15.17
C ALA A 59 -50.14 -9.31 -14.35
N ARG A 60 -50.21 -8.96 -13.06
CA ARG A 60 -51.35 -9.28 -12.20
C ARG A 60 -52.67 -8.75 -12.77
N ARG A 61 -52.73 -7.47 -13.13
CA ARG A 61 -53.95 -6.85 -13.71
C ARG A 61 -54.40 -7.54 -15.01
N LYS A 62 -53.44 -7.99 -15.83
CA LYS A 62 -53.72 -8.76 -17.05
C LYS A 62 -54.36 -10.11 -16.72
N HIS A 63 -53.86 -10.82 -15.72
CA HIS A 63 -54.43 -12.09 -15.27
C HIS A 63 -55.82 -11.91 -14.63
N ASP A 64 -56.02 -10.86 -13.82
CA ASP A 64 -57.34 -10.51 -13.24
C ASP A 64 -58.38 -10.26 -14.35
N THR A 65 -57.98 -9.59 -15.43
CA THR A 65 -58.86 -9.33 -16.59
C THR A 65 -59.20 -10.63 -17.32
N ALA A 66 -58.21 -11.51 -17.53
CA ALA A 66 -58.42 -12.82 -18.15
C ALA A 66 -59.38 -13.71 -17.34
N ILE A 67 -59.29 -13.68 -16.00
CA ILE A 67 -60.23 -14.37 -15.11
C ILE A 67 -61.64 -13.78 -15.26
N ALA A 68 -61.79 -12.46 -15.31
CA ALA A 68 -63.09 -11.82 -15.50
C ALA A 68 -63.75 -12.26 -16.83
N ASP A 69 -62.97 -12.32 -17.92
CA ASP A 69 -63.44 -12.79 -19.22
C ASP A 69 -63.86 -14.26 -19.19
N LEU A 70 -63.08 -15.14 -18.54
CA LEU A 70 -63.40 -16.57 -18.38
C LEU A 70 -64.67 -16.76 -17.54
N ARG A 71 -64.84 -16.00 -16.45
CA ARG A 71 -66.07 -16.01 -15.64
C ARG A 71 -67.28 -15.56 -16.45
N GLY A 72 -67.11 -14.56 -17.32
CA GLY A 72 -68.14 -14.13 -18.27
C GLY A 72 -68.52 -15.23 -19.27
N LYS A 73 -67.55 -15.99 -19.79
CA LYS A 73 -67.81 -17.15 -20.66
C LYS A 73 -68.53 -18.28 -19.93
N ILE A 74 -68.13 -18.61 -18.70
CA ILE A 74 -68.80 -19.62 -17.87
C ILE A 74 -70.26 -19.26 -17.66
N SER A 75 -70.57 -17.99 -17.34
CA SER A 75 -71.96 -17.54 -17.19
C SER A 75 -72.76 -17.79 -18.47
N LYS A 76 -72.22 -17.38 -19.63
CA LYS A 76 -72.88 -17.59 -20.93
C LYS A 76 -73.10 -19.08 -21.25
N TYR A 77 -72.11 -19.93 -21.00
CA TYR A 77 -72.24 -21.38 -21.23
C TYR A 77 -73.25 -22.02 -20.27
N ARG A 78 -73.34 -21.56 -19.02
CA ARG A 78 -74.36 -22.00 -18.07
C ARG A 78 -75.75 -21.61 -18.54
N ASP A 79 -75.95 -20.38 -18.97
CA ASP A 79 -77.24 -19.93 -19.51
C ASP A 79 -77.62 -20.74 -20.76
N GLN A 80 -76.69 -20.92 -21.70
CA GLN A 80 -76.90 -21.75 -22.89
C GLN A 80 -77.24 -23.19 -22.54
N SER A 81 -76.62 -23.77 -21.50
CA SER A 81 -76.85 -25.16 -21.10
C SER A 81 -78.29 -25.45 -20.67
N LEU A 82 -79.01 -24.42 -20.20
CA LEU A 82 -80.43 -24.51 -19.82
C LEU A 82 -81.37 -24.56 -21.05
N ASP A 83 -80.94 -24.02 -22.18
CA ASP A 83 -81.74 -23.92 -23.41
C ASP A 83 -81.56 -25.12 -24.37
N VAL A 84 -80.54 -25.96 -24.15
CA VAL A 84 -80.18 -27.01 -25.10
C VAL A 84 -81.03 -28.26 -24.97
N LYS A 85 -81.50 -28.79 -26.10
CA LYS A 85 -82.44 -29.93 -26.16
C LYS A 85 -81.78 -31.28 -26.38
N THR A 86 -80.51 -31.32 -26.78
CA THR A 86 -79.79 -32.57 -27.05
C THR A 86 -78.73 -32.83 -25.99
N ASN A 87 -78.65 -34.09 -25.55
CA ASN A 87 -77.74 -34.51 -24.48
C ASN A 87 -76.26 -34.37 -24.88
N GLU A 88 -75.97 -34.45 -26.17
CA GLU A 88 -74.61 -34.30 -26.72
C GLU A 88 -74.11 -32.84 -26.64
N GLN A 89 -74.97 -31.88 -27.01
CA GLN A 89 -74.64 -30.46 -26.90
C GLN A 89 -74.54 -30.00 -25.43
N TYR A 90 -75.36 -30.55 -24.53
CA TYR A 90 -75.25 -30.29 -23.09
C TYR A 90 -73.91 -30.76 -22.51
N LYS A 91 -73.47 -31.99 -22.88
CA LYS A 91 -72.15 -32.51 -22.48
C LYS A 91 -71.00 -31.66 -23.01
N ALA A 92 -71.10 -31.16 -24.25
CA ALA A 92 -70.08 -30.27 -24.81
C ALA A 92 -69.96 -28.97 -24.00
N LEU A 93 -71.08 -28.31 -23.66
CA LEU A 93 -71.07 -27.10 -22.83
C LEU A 93 -70.52 -27.34 -21.42
N LEU A 94 -70.85 -28.47 -20.79
CA LEU A 94 -70.27 -28.85 -19.51
C LEU A 94 -68.75 -29.03 -19.58
N HIS A 95 -68.24 -29.60 -20.68
CA HIS A 95 -66.80 -29.75 -20.89
C HIS A 95 -66.12 -28.39 -21.06
N GLU A 96 -66.71 -27.47 -21.82
CA GLU A 96 -66.20 -26.10 -21.97
C GLU A 96 -66.21 -25.32 -20.64
N ILE A 97 -67.24 -25.48 -19.81
CA ILE A 97 -67.29 -24.90 -18.46
C ILE A 97 -66.16 -25.46 -17.59
N GLN A 98 -65.99 -26.79 -17.56
CA GLN A 98 -64.91 -27.41 -16.79
C GLN A 98 -63.52 -26.99 -17.28
N PHE A 99 -63.34 -26.81 -18.59
CA PHE A 99 -62.11 -26.29 -19.16
C PHE A 99 -61.84 -24.86 -18.70
N ALA A 100 -62.84 -23.97 -18.80
CA ALA A 100 -62.72 -22.59 -18.32
C ALA A 100 -62.48 -22.50 -16.81
N GLU A 101 -63.10 -23.35 -16.00
CA GLU A 101 -62.88 -23.42 -14.54
C GLU A 101 -61.43 -23.85 -14.22
N LYS A 102 -60.87 -24.83 -14.96
CA LYS A 102 -59.45 -25.22 -14.82
C LYS A 102 -58.49 -24.10 -15.22
N GLU A 103 -58.79 -23.37 -16.31
CA GLU A 103 -57.98 -22.22 -16.73
C GLU A 103 -58.02 -21.06 -15.73
N ILE A 104 -59.17 -20.83 -15.08
CA ILE A 104 -59.27 -19.86 -13.97
C ILE A 104 -58.36 -20.30 -12.83
N ALA A 105 -58.46 -21.55 -12.36
CA ALA A 105 -57.63 -22.05 -11.27
C ALA A 105 -56.12 -21.91 -11.59
N ALA A 106 -55.70 -22.30 -12.79
CA ALA A 106 -54.31 -22.15 -13.23
C ALA A 106 -53.86 -20.68 -13.35
N THR A 107 -54.79 -19.74 -13.60
CA THR A 107 -54.48 -18.31 -13.64
C THR A 107 -54.45 -17.70 -12.24
N GLU A 108 -55.29 -18.18 -11.32
CA GLU A 108 -55.27 -17.80 -9.90
C GLU A 108 -53.95 -18.25 -9.24
N ASP A 109 -53.44 -19.45 -9.55
CA ASP A 109 -52.12 -19.90 -9.10
C ASP A 109 -50.99 -18.98 -9.58
N LYS A 110 -51.02 -18.55 -10.85
CA LYS A 110 -50.06 -17.57 -11.39
C LYS A 110 -50.13 -16.22 -10.70
N ILE A 111 -51.34 -15.76 -10.36
CA ILE A 111 -51.51 -14.51 -9.61
C ILE A 111 -50.89 -14.63 -8.22
N LEU A 112 -51.06 -15.76 -7.54
CA LEU A 112 -50.45 -16.00 -6.23
C LEU A 112 -48.91 -15.97 -6.33
N GLU A 113 -48.32 -16.61 -7.34
CA GLU A 113 -46.88 -16.54 -7.60
C GLU A 113 -46.39 -15.10 -7.83
N ILE A 114 -47.13 -14.33 -8.64
CA ILE A 114 -46.82 -12.91 -8.89
C ILE A 114 -46.93 -12.09 -7.61
N MET A 115 -47.92 -12.35 -6.76
CA MET A 115 -48.10 -11.64 -5.48
C MET A 115 -46.93 -11.90 -4.51
N VAL A 116 -46.47 -13.15 -4.42
CA VAL A 116 -45.29 -13.50 -3.60
C VAL A 116 -44.04 -12.77 -4.10
N ASN A 117 -43.85 -12.74 -5.43
CA ASN A 117 -42.73 -12.02 -6.04
C ASN A 117 -42.83 -10.50 -5.84
N ALA A 118 -44.03 -9.93 -5.98
CA ALA A 118 -44.28 -8.50 -5.78
C ALA A 118 -43.97 -8.06 -4.35
N ASP A 119 -44.33 -8.85 -3.34
CA ASP A 119 -43.97 -8.58 -1.94
C ASP A 119 -42.46 -8.59 -1.71
N ALA A 120 -41.72 -9.50 -2.38
CA ALA A 120 -40.27 -9.52 -2.34
C ALA A 120 -39.68 -8.28 -3.02
N ARG A 121 -40.19 -7.88 -4.19
CA ARG A 121 -39.75 -6.68 -4.91
C ARG A 121 -40.07 -5.39 -4.19
N ASP A 122 -41.21 -5.29 -3.51
CA ASP A 122 -41.55 -4.11 -2.69
C ASP A 122 -40.58 -3.95 -1.51
N LYS A 123 -40.17 -5.06 -0.87
CA LYS A 123 -39.12 -5.04 0.15
C LYS A 123 -37.77 -4.61 -0.41
N GLU A 124 -37.38 -5.11 -1.59
CA GLU A 124 -36.16 -4.68 -2.27
C GLU A 124 -36.18 -3.20 -2.63
N VAL A 125 -37.31 -2.67 -3.14
CA VAL A 125 -37.47 -1.25 -3.46
C VAL A 125 -37.34 -0.41 -2.19
N LYS A 126 -37.99 -0.80 -1.09
CA LYS A 126 -37.89 -0.08 0.19
C LYS A 126 -36.47 -0.09 0.75
N ALA A 127 -35.78 -1.22 0.66
CA ALA A 127 -34.38 -1.34 1.08
C ALA A 127 -33.47 -0.43 0.22
N ALA A 128 -33.60 -0.50 -1.10
CA ALA A 128 -32.81 0.34 -2.02
C ALA A 128 -33.13 1.84 -1.87
N GLN A 129 -34.37 2.22 -1.52
CA GLN A 129 -34.73 3.60 -1.22
C GLN A 129 -34.08 4.11 0.07
N ALA A 130 -34.06 3.27 1.12
CA ALA A 130 -33.41 3.61 2.38
C ALA A 130 -31.89 3.77 2.17
N GLU A 131 -31.26 2.80 1.51
CA GLU A 131 -29.84 2.83 1.17
C GLU A 131 -29.48 4.07 0.34
N LEU A 132 -30.25 4.35 -0.73
CA LEU A 132 -30.02 5.54 -1.54
C LEU A 132 -30.16 6.84 -0.73
N LYS A 133 -31.13 6.90 0.19
CA LYS A 133 -31.34 8.10 1.02
C LYS A 133 -30.16 8.32 1.97
N ASP A 134 -29.70 7.26 2.63
CA ASP A 134 -28.59 7.33 3.58
C ASP A 134 -27.29 7.66 2.83
N GLU A 135 -27.02 6.99 1.71
CA GLU A 135 -25.86 7.26 0.86
C GLU A 135 -25.90 8.70 0.31
N THR A 136 -27.06 9.20 -0.14
CA THR A 136 -27.19 10.60 -0.59
C THR A 136 -26.89 11.59 0.53
N ALA A 137 -27.36 11.33 1.75
CA ALA A 137 -27.14 12.22 2.88
C ALA A 137 -25.67 12.26 3.32
N GLU A 138 -24.97 11.13 3.28
CA GLU A 138 -23.53 11.05 3.55
C GLU A 138 -22.74 11.78 2.48
N ILE A 139 -23.07 11.56 1.21
CA ILE A 139 -22.40 12.18 0.06
C ILE A 139 -22.55 13.69 0.06
N GLU A 140 -23.73 14.23 0.35
CA GLU A 140 -23.92 15.68 0.39
C GLU A 140 -23.12 16.33 1.54
N LYS A 141 -22.92 15.63 2.67
CA LYS A 141 -21.99 16.08 3.72
C LYS A 141 -20.55 16.07 3.23
N GLU A 142 -20.09 14.97 2.64
CA GLU A 142 -18.72 14.89 2.11
C GLU A 142 -18.45 15.96 1.04
N LYS A 143 -19.43 16.26 0.19
CA LYS A 143 -19.33 17.34 -0.82
C LYS A 143 -19.22 18.70 -0.17
N GLU A 144 -20.00 18.98 0.87
CA GLU A 144 -19.95 20.25 1.57
C GLU A 144 -18.60 20.42 2.27
N ASP A 145 -18.13 19.39 2.99
CA ASP A 145 -16.80 19.39 3.62
C ASP A 145 -15.68 19.58 2.58
N ALA A 146 -15.78 18.91 1.42
CA ALA A 146 -14.83 19.07 0.32
C ALA A 146 -14.85 20.49 -0.28
N ARG A 147 -16.01 21.14 -0.36
CA ARG A 147 -16.13 22.54 -0.81
C ARG A 147 -15.51 23.51 0.19
N GLN A 148 -15.77 23.31 1.48
CA GLN A 148 -15.18 24.14 2.53
C GLN A 148 -13.66 24.04 2.53
N ARG A 149 -13.12 22.82 2.47
CA ARG A 149 -11.68 22.58 2.35
C ARG A 149 -11.07 23.21 1.10
N THR A 150 -11.71 23.02 -0.07
CA THR A 150 -11.27 23.68 -1.31
C THR A 150 -11.20 25.19 -1.14
N ALA A 151 -12.20 25.81 -0.52
CA ALA A 151 -12.22 27.25 -0.31
C ALA A 151 -11.13 27.74 0.66
N GLU A 152 -10.78 26.94 1.68
CA GLU A 152 -9.65 27.21 2.57
C GLU A 152 -8.31 27.06 1.84
N ASP A 153 -8.13 25.99 1.08
CA ASP A 153 -6.94 25.72 0.29
C ASP A 153 -6.71 26.80 -0.77
N GLU A 154 -7.76 27.29 -1.44
CA GLU A 154 -7.69 28.39 -2.40
C GLU A 154 -7.25 29.71 -1.75
N LYS A 155 -7.71 30.00 -0.52
CA LYS A 155 -7.26 31.17 0.25
C LYS A 155 -5.77 31.06 0.59
N LEU A 156 -5.35 29.90 1.13
CA LEU A 156 -3.95 29.64 1.44
C LEU A 156 -3.08 29.73 0.18
N LEU A 157 -3.57 29.23 -0.95
CA LEU A 157 -2.89 29.30 -2.23
C LEU A 157 -2.70 30.75 -2.69
N ALA A 158 -3.69 31.62 -2.50
CA ALA A 158 -3.54 33.06 -2.76
C ALA A 158 -2.48 33.70 -1.86
N GLU A 159 -2.44 33.37 -0.56
CA GLU A 159 -1.41 33.85 0.36
C GLU A 159 0.00 33.38 -0.03
N TRP A 160 0.15 32.11 -0.39
CA TRP A 160 1.43 31.56 -0.83
C TRP A 160 1.89 32.16 -2.17
N ARG A 161 0.97 32.44 -3.10
CA ARG A 161 1.28 33.16 -4.34
C ARG A 161 1.78 34.58 -4.04
N ALA A 162 1.14 35.31 -3.13
CA ALA A 162 1.60 36.63 -2.72
C ALA A 162 3.00 36.58 -2.07
N LYS A 163 3.24 35.62 -1.17
CA LYS A 163 4.56 35.39 -0.56
C LYS A 163 5.62 35.07 -1.62
N ARG A 164 5.27 34.23 -2.60
CA ARG A 164 6.14 33.86 -3.73
C ARG A 164 6.53 35.08 -4.56
N ASP A 165 5.57 35.94 -4.91
CA ASP A 165 5.85 37.13 -5.70
C ASP A 165 6.69 38.16 -4.94
N GLN A 166 6.49 38.29 -3.62
CA GLN A 166 7.37 39.09 -2.77
C GLN A 166 8.81 38.54 -2.76
N LEU A 167 8.99 37.23 -2.59
CA LEU A 167 10.32 36.59 -2.58
C LEU A 167 11.06 36.74 -3.91
N ARG A 168 10.33 36.70 -5.04
CA ARG A 168 10.90 36.91 -6.38
C ARG A 168 11.53 38.29 -6.57
N SER A 169 10.99 39.33 -5.91
CA SER A 169 11.52 40.69 -5.99
C SER A 169 12.89 40.86 -5.31
N GLY A 170 13.24 39.94 -4.40
CA GLY A 170 14.50 39.94 -3.66
C GLY A 170 15.57 39.01 -4.22
N VAL A 171 15.42 38.53 -5.46
CA VAL A 171 16.38 37.63 -6.13
C VAL A 171 16.81 38.27 -7.45
N ASP A 172 18.09 38.16 -7.79
CA ASP A 172 18.61 38.56 -9.10
C ASP A 172 17.82 37.92 -10.27
N ALA A 173 17.60 38.69 -11.33
CA ALA A 173 16.73 38.31 -12.44
C ALA A 173 17.28 37.13 -13.27
N ASP A 174 18.59 37.05 -13.47
CA ASP A 174 19.21 35.96 -14.24
C ASP A 174 19.22 34.66 -13.44
N LEU A 175 19.48 34.78 -12.13
CA LEU A 175 19.42 33.66 -11.21
C LEU A 175 18.00 33.10 -11.08
N LEU A 176 16.99 33.97 -10.98
CA LEU A 176 15.58 33.59 -10.93
C LEU A 176 15.15 32.86 -12.21
N ARG A 177 15.53 33.37 -13.39
CA ARG A 177 15.26 32.71 -14.68
C ARG A 177 15.86 31.31 -14.75
N HIS A 178 17.06 31.12 -14.21
CA HIS A 178 17.69 29.81 -14.14
C HIS A 178 16.94 28.87 -13.20
N TYR A 179 16.62 29.33 -12.00
CA TYR A 179 15.84 28.59 -11.01
C TYR A 179 14.49 28.12 -11.57
N GLU A 180 13.71 29.03 -12.18
CA GLU A 180 12.37 28.72 -12.71
C GLU A 180 12.42 27.68 -13.83
N ARG A 181 13.41 27.80 -14.73
CA ARG A 181 13.63 26.83 -15.80
C ARG A 181 13.87 25.44 -15.22
N VAL A 182 14.81 25.33 -14.28
CA VAL A 182 15.18 24.03 -13.68
C VAL A 182 14.02 23.47 -12.85
N SER A 183 13.37 24.30 -12.05
CA SER A 183 12.21 23.92 -11.22
C SER A 183 11.06 23.38 -12.08
N LYS A 184 10.77 23.98 -13.22
CA LYS A 184 9.74 23.51 -14.16
C LYS A 184 9.99 22.09 -14.68
N PHE A 185 11.24 21.74 -15.00
CA PHE A 185 11.57 20.42 -15.57
C PHE A 185 11.88 19.35 -14.50
N ARG A 186 12.40 19.76 -13.34
CA ARG A 186 12.93 18.85 -12.31
C ARG A 186 12.14 18.86 -11.00
N GLY A 187 11.12 19.71 -10.89
CA GLY A 187 10.29 19.90 -9.69
C GLY A 187 10.93 20.74 -8.59
N THR A 188 12.26 20.90 -8.60
CA THR A 188 13.03 21.69 -7.64
C THR A 188 14.17 22.40 -8.38
N GLY A 189 14.39 23.68 -8.06
CA GLY A 189 15.44 24.50 -8.68
C GLY A 189 16.73 24.60 -7.86
N ILE A 190 16.67 24.30 -6.55
CA ILE A 190 17.82 24.35 -5.63
C ILE A 190 17.98 23.03 -4.88
N SER A 191 19.23 22.61 -4.69
CA SER A 191 19.61 21.36 -4.02
C SER A 191 20.69 21.61 -2.98
N GLU A 192 20.56 20.91 -1.86
CA GLU A 192 21.63 20.84 -0.87
C GLU A 192 22.78 19.96 -1.40
N VAL A 193 23.99 20.29 -0.94
CA VAL A 193 25.17 19.46 -1.09
C VAL A 193 25.55 18.88 0.27
N LEU A 194 25.64 17.55 0.34
CA LEU A 194 26.00 16.81 1.54
C LEU A 194 26.94 15.67 1.15
N ASP A 195 28.02 15.44 1.91
CA ASP A 195 28.97 14.35 1.66
C ASP A 195 29.46 14.30 0.20
N HIS A 196 29.92 15.44 -0.31
CA HIS A 196 30.33 15.63 -1.71
C HIS A 196 29.27 15.28 -2.77
N LYS A 197 27.99 15.11 -2.41
CA LYS A 197 26.91 14.72 -3.34
C LYS A 197 25.87 15.80 -3.46
N CYS A 198 25.34 15.97 -4.67
CA CYS A 198 24.14 16.76 -4.91
C CYS A 198 22.91 15.98 -4.45
N MET A 199 22.16 16.44 -3.45
CA MET A 199 20.99 15.72 -2.92
C MET A 199 19.82 15.62 -3.91
N GLY A 200 19.78 16.47 -4.94
CA GLY A 200 18.73 16.47 -5.95
C GLY A 200 18.92 15.45 -7.07
N CYS A 201 20.16 15.04 -7.39
CA CYS A 201 20.43 14.01 -8.41
C CYS A 201 21.35 12.87 -7.92
N GLN A 202 21.80 12.93 -6.67
CA GLN A 202 22.64 11.95 -5.99
C GLN A 202 24.00 11.70 -6.66
N VAL A 203 24.44 12.60 -7.54
CA VAL A 203 25.75 12.52 -8.19
C VAL A 203 26.83 13.14 -7.30
N MET A 204 27.99 12.48 -7.24
CA MET A 204 29.20 13.02 -6.61
C MET A 204 29.73 14.24 -7.38
N LEU A 205 29.92 15.33 -6.67
CA LEU A 205 30.51 16.55 -7.17
C LEU A 205 32.03 16.44 -7.16
N ARG A 206 32.68 17.16 -8.08
CA ARG A 206 34.13 17.29 -8.08
C ARG A 206 34.57 17.99 -6.78
N PRO A 207 35.70 17.60 -6.18
CA PRO A 207 36.19 18.24 -4.94
C PRO A 207 36.30 19.77 -5.04
N GLN A 208 36.68 20.29 -6.21
CA GLN A 208 36.73 21.73 -6.47
C GLN A 208 35.33 22.37 -6.37
N THR A 209 34.33 21.85 -7.10
CA THR A 209 32.96 22.35 -7.07
C THR A 209 32.35 22.28 -5.66
N TYR A 210 32.62 21.21 -4.91
CA TYR A 210 32.16 21.08 -3.54
C TYR A 210 32.78 22.18 -2.64
N ASN A 211 34.08 22.45 -2.76
CA ASN A 211 34.73 23.52 -2.01
C ASN A 211 34.21 24.91 -2.40
N GLU A 212 33.90 25.15 -3.67
CA GLU A 212 33.29 26.40 -4.15
C GLU A 212 31.91 26.62 -3.51
N VAL A 213 31.05 25.58 -3.48
CA VAL A 213 29.74 25.63 -2.81
C VAL A 213 29.88 25.89 -1.31
N ARG A 214 30.85 25.22 -0.65
CA ARG A 214 31.12 25.38 0.79
C ARG A 214 31.62 26.79 1.13
N THR A 215 32.40 27.40 0.25
CA THR A 215 32.92 28.77 0.42
C THR A 215 31.82 29.81 0.21
N GLY A 216 30.85 29.54 -0.66
CA GLY A 216 29.63 30.36 -0.81
C GLY A 216 29.86 31.78 -1.34
N GLN A 217 30.96 32.01 -2.06
CA GLN A 217 31.32 33.33 -2.62
C GLN A 217 30.54 33.69 -3.89
N HIS A 218 30.13 32.69 -4.66
CA HIS A 218 29.35 32.84 -5.88
C HIS A 218 28.36 31.68 -6.00
N THR A 219 27.37 31.86 -6.87
CA THR A 219 26.36 30.83 -7.10
C THR A 219 26.92 29.72 -7.96
N VAL A 220 26.86 28.48 -7.46
CA VAL A 220 27.34 27.28 -8.17
C VAL A 220 26.14 26.43 -8.58
N VAL A 221 26.20 25.85 -9.77
CA VAL A 221 25.17 24.94 -10.31
C VAL A 221 25.74 23.54 -10.47
N CYS A 222 24.88 22.53 -10.35
CA CYS A 222 25.27 21.14 -10.60
C CYS A 222 25.42 20.86 -12.09
N ASP A 223 26.58 20.37 -12.53
CA ASP A 223 26.82 20.01 -13.94
C ASP A 223 25.80 19.00 -14.49
N SER A 224 25.35 18.05 -13.65
CA SER A 224 24.47 16.96 -14.08
C SER A 224 22.99 17.34 -14.13
N CYS A 225 22.49 18.05 -13.11
CA CYS A 225 21.05 18.34 -12.99
C CYS A 225 20.70 19.83 -13.08
N GLN A 226 21.69 20.70 -13.20
CA GLN A 226 21.56 22.15 -13.36
C GLN A 226 20.92 22.88 -12.16
N ARG A 227 20.60 22.18 -11.07
CA ARG A 227 20.12 22.80 -9.83
C ARG A 227 21.19 23.69 -9.22
N ILE A 228 20.74 24.80 -8.64
CA ILE A 228 21.58 25.67 -7.83
C ILE A 228 21.97 24.92 -6.57
N LEU A 229 23.24 24.97 -6.20
CA LEU A 229 23.79 24.24 -5.06
C LEU A 229 23.95 25.17 -3.87
N TYR A 230 23.59 24.67 -2.69
CA TYR A 230 23.88 25.35 -1.43
C TYR A 230 24.45 24.36 -0.41
N PHE A 231 25.22 24.92 0.52
CA PHE A 231 25.80 24.18 1.64
C PHE A 231 25.12 24.61 2.94
N ASN A 232 24.68 23.63 3.73
CA ASN A 232 24.13 23.86 5.07
C ASN A 232 25.10 23.30 6.13
N PRO A 233 25.81 24.15 6.87
CA PRO A 233 26.78 23.71 7.88
C PRO A 233 26.17 22.82 8.97
N ALA A 234 24.89 23.01 9.32
CA ALA A 234 24.24 22.25 10.38
C ALA A 234 24.11 20.76 10.05
N ASN A 235 23.88 20.43 8.77
CA ASN A 235 23.65 19.04 8.36
C ASN A 235 24.95 18.23 8.24
N GLU A 236 26.08 18.90 7.99
CA GLU A 236 27.41 18.27 7.95
C GLU A 236 27.91 17.91 9.35
N MET A 237 27.70 18.78 10.34
CA MET A 237 28.08 18.50 11.73
C MET A 237 27.35 17.26 12.29
N VAL A 238 26.07 17.09 11.95
CA VAL A 238 25.29 15.91 12.34
C VAL A 238 25.82 14.63 11.67
N ALA A 239 26.33 14.71 10.45
CA ALA A 239 26.94 13.57 9.78
C ALA A 239 28.26 13.15 10.46
N LEU A 240 29.09 14.14 10.82
CA LEU A 240 30.36 13.93 11.55
C LEU A 240 30.12 13.36 12.95
N GLU A 241 29.14 13.90 13.69
CA GLU A 241 28.75 13.40 15.01
C GLU A 241 28.30 11.94 14.97
N LYS A 242 27.54 11.53 13.93
CA LYS A 242 27.12 10.13 13.76
C LYS A 242 28.27 9.19 13.42
N SER A 243 29.28 9.65 12.69
CA SER A 243 30.48 8.86 12.39
C SER A 243 31.44 8.73 13.57
N ASP A 244 31.45 9.70 14.49
CA ASP A 244 32.35 9.73 15.65
C ASP A 244 31.83 8.99 16.89
N ILE A 245 30.60 8.45 16.83
CA ILE A 245 30.12 7.53 17.88
C ILE A 245 30.96 6.25 17.81
N LYS A 246 31.95 6.13 18.71
CA LYS A 246 32.68 4.88 18.97
C LYS A 246 31.67 3.80 19.35
N ARG A 247 31.22 3.01 18.37
CA ARG A 247 30.39 1.83 18.62
C ARG A 247 31.19 0.87 19.51
N PRO A 248 30.60 0.32 20.59
CA PRO A 248 31.30 -0.61 21.47
C PRO A 248 31.79 -1.81 20.64
N ARG A 249 33.02 -2.28 20.93
CA ARG A 249 33.60 -3.43 20.24
C ARG A 249 32.66 -4.63 20.37
N ARG A 250 32.41 -5.32 19.27
CA ARG A 250 31.54 -6.50 19.26
C ARG A 250 32.14 -7.58 20.16
N HIS A 251 31.33 -8.14 21.05
CA HIS A 251 31.75 -9.33 21.80
C HIS A 251 32.00 -10.48 20.80
N HIS A 252 33.09 -11.21 20.95
CA HIS A 252 33.39 -12.33 20.08
C HIS A 252 33.05 -13.63 20.81
N PRO A 253 32.16 -14.49 20.26
CA PRO A 253 31.86 -15.78 20.88
C PRO A 253 33.15 -16.59 21.03
N LYS A 254 33.28 -17.28 22.17
CA LYS A 254 34.42 -18.19 22.39
C LYS A 254 34.44 -19.25 21.30
N ILE A 255 35.65 -19.64 20.89
CA ILE A 255 35.84 -20.65 19.86
C ILE A 255 35.26 -21.96 20.38
N ASP A 256 35.63 -22.43 21.56
CA ASP A 256 35.19 -23.68 22.19
C ASP A 256 33.76 -23.70 22.75
N ALA A 257 32.90 -22.74 22.37
CA ALA A 257 31.53 -22.71 22.86
C ALA A 257 30.75 -23.98 22.47
N ALA A 258 30.00 -24.56 23.42
CA ALA A 258 29.14 -25.72 23.18
C ALA A 258 27.94 -25.40 22.26
N GLN A 259 27.70 -24.12 22.00
CA GLN A 259 26.67 -23.63 21.10
C GLN A 259 27.21 -22.53 20.20
N ALA A 260 26.59 -22.42 19.04
CA ALA A 260 27.11 -21.69 17.92
C ALA A 260 26.04 -21.14 17.00
N TRP A 261 26.06 -19.84 16.75
CA TRP A 261 25.26 -19.19 15.70
C TRP A 261 26.12 -18.74 14.54
N TYR A 262 25.62 -18.96 13.33
CA TYR A 262 26.26 -18.58 12.08
C TYR A 262 25.25 -17.96 11.13
N PHE A 263 25.68 -16.96 10.38
CA PHE A 263 24.93 -16.40 9.25
C PHE A 263 25.55 -16.86 7.94
N ARG A 264 24.71 -17.26 7.00
CA ARG A 264 25.10 -17.58 5.63
C ARG A 264 24.25 -16.80 4.64
N ASP A 265 24.90 -16.19 3.66
CA ASP A 265 24.27 -15.41 2.61
C ASP A 265 23.67 -16.28 1.48
N ASN A 266 24.18 -17.50 1.32
CA ASN A 266 23.71 -18.45 0.32
C ASN A 266 23.61 -19.87 0.88
N TYR A 267 22.44 -20.21 1.44
CA TYR A 267 22.13 -21.54 1.95
C TYR A 267 21.18 -22.30 1.00
N ALA A 268 21.73 -23.35 0.35
CA ALA A 268 21.00 -24.41 -0.37
C ALA A 268 19.83 -23.96 -1.28
N ASP A 269 20.00 -22.85 -2.01
CA ASP A 269 19.01 -22.24 -2.93
C ASP A 269 17.89 -21.40 -2.27
N THR A 270 17.82 -21.35 -0.94
CA THR A 270 16.82 -20.57 -0.17
C THR A 270 17.23 -19.15 0.18
N GLY A 271 18.49 -18.77 -0.11
CA GLY A 271 19.03 -17.43 0.17
C GLY A 271 19.71 -17.32 1.53
N GLU A 272 19.42 -16.24 2.27
CA GLU A 272 20.07 -15.91 3.53
C GLU A 272 19.46 -16.68 4.72
N ALA A 273 20.29 -17.25 5.60
CA ALA A 273 19.83 -18.06 6.72
C ALA A 273 20.71 -17.93 7.98
N TYR A 274 20.06 -18.09 9.14
CA TYR A 274 20.72 -18.29 10.43
C TYR A 274 20.83 -19.79 10.75
N ILE A 275 22.02 -20.22 11.13
CA ILE A 275 22.31 -21.61 11.48
C ILE A 275 22.70 -21.67 12.95
N CYS A 276 21.97 -22.47 13.72
CA CYS A 276 22.29 -22.78 15.10
C CYS A 276 22.86 -24.20 15.19
N LEU A 277 24.03 -24.32 15.80
CA LEU A 277 24.73 -25.58 16.07
C LEU A 277 24.90 -25.74 17.58
N THR A 278 24.57 -26.92 18.12
CA THR A 278 24.73 -27.23 19.55
C THR A 278 25.37 -28.59 19.76
N ASN A 279 26.13 -28.74 20.85
CA ASN A 279 26.67 -30.01 21.33
C ASN A 279 25.94 -30.46 22.59
N ARG A 280 25.35 -31.67 22.58
CA ARG A 280 24.71 -32.27 23.75
C ARG A 280 25.01 -33.77 23.83
N ARG A 281 25.50 -34.24 24.98
CA ARG A 281 25.70 -35.68 25.27
C ARG A 281 26.47 -36.44 24.17
N GLY A 282 27.47 -35.80 23.57
CA GLY A 282 28.29 -36.40 22.51
C GLY A 282 27.65 -36.39 21.11
N GLN A 283 26.56 -35.66 20.92
CA GLN A 283 25.92 -35.43 19.63
C GLN A 283 25.89 -33.94 19.31
N ALA A 284 26.01 -33.64 18.02
CA ALA A 284 25.87 -32.32 17.45
C ALA A 284 24.51 -32.18 16.78
N SER A 285 23.78 -31.10 17.04
CA SER A 285 22.52 -30.79 16.37
C SER A 285 22.62 -29.51 15.54
N ARG A 286 21.88 -29.46 14.43
CA ARG A 286 21.78 -28.31 13.53
C ARG A 286 20.32 -27.90 13.33
N ARG A 287 20.04 -26.61 13.52
CA ARG A 287 18.78 -25.95 13.17
C ARG A 287 19.08 -24.79 12.22
N VAL A 288 18.22 -24.58 11.23
CA VAL A 288 18.37 -23.51 10.24
C VAL A 288 17.10 -22.69 10.21
N TYR A 289 17.22 -21.37 10.26
CA TYR A 289 16.09 -20.44 10.30
C TYR A 289 16.23 -19.43 9.15
N GLU A 290 15.11 -19.16 8.47
CA GLU A 290 15.01 -18.09 7.47
C GLU A 290 15.03 -16.72 8.15
N ILE A 291 15.74 -15.75 7.55
CA ILE A 291 16.10 -14.50 8.21
C ILE A 291 14.92 -13.56 8.51
N HIS A 292 13.90 -13.51 7.65
CA HIS A 292 12.80 -12.53 7.78
C HIS A 292 11.64 -13.05 8.63
N THR A 293 11.37 -14.34 8.52
CA THR A 293 10.22 -15.01 9.12
C THR A 293 10.60 -15.83 10.35
N GLY A 294 11.89 -16.13 10.54
CA GLY A 294 12.35 -17.00 11.62
C GLY A 294 11.90 -18.44 11.47
N ARG A 295 11.29 -18.81 10.35
CA ARG A 295 10.77 -20.15 10.11
C ARG A 295 11.92 -21.13 9.88
N MET A 296 11.83 -22.31 10.50
CA MET A 296 12.83 -23.35 10.36
C MET A 296 12.84 -23.92 8.92
N ILE A 297 14.03 -24.00 8.34
CA ILE A 297 14.29 -24.54 7.00
C ILE A 297 14.72 -26.01 7.13
N GLY A 298 13.85 -26.92 6.72
CA GLY A 298 14.09 -28.36 6.81
C GLY A 298 14.01 -28.90 8.24
N ASP A 299 14.49 -30.14 8.42
CA ASP A 299 14.46 -30.84 9.71
C ASP A 299 15.73 -30.60 10.53
N ILE A 300 15.61 -30.81 11.85
CA ILE A 300 16.75 -30.81 12.77
C ILE A 300 17.67 -31.98 12.42
N LEU A 301 18.91 -31.68 12.02
CA LEU A 301 19.91 -32.72 11.77
C LEU A 301 20.72 -33.01 13.02
N ILE A 302 20.93 -34.29 13.32
CA ILE A 302 21.74 -34.74 14.45
C ILE A 302 22.83 -35.65 13.91
N ARG A 303 24.09 -35.39 14.31
CA ARG A 303 25.28 -36.17 13.95
C ARG A 303 26.07 -36.47 15.23
N GLU A 304 26.84 -37.56 15.25
CA GLU A 304 27.70 -37.88 16.39
C GLU A 304 28.92 -36.95 16.46
N GLY A 305 29.35 -36.62 17.67
CA GLY A 305 30.55 -35.82 17.93
C GLY A 305 30.30 -34.33 18.12
N ASP A 306 31.34 -33.54 17.89
CA ASP A 306 31.33 -32.07 18.02
C ASP A 306 30.85 -31.41 16.72
N TYR A 307 29.99 -30.40 16.83
CA TYR A 307 29.35 -29.75 15.69
C TYR A 307 30.34 -29.19 14.67
N ARG A 308 31.59 -28.87 15.06
CA ARG A 308 32.61 -28.37 14.12
C ARG A 308 33.07 -29.43 13.14
N HIS A 309 33.20 -30.65 13.63
CA HIS A 309 33.60 -31.79 12.83
C HIS A 309 32.40 -32.40 12.14
N ALA A 310 31.25 -32.34 12.80
CA ALA A 310 30.00 -32.88 12.28
C ALA A 310 29.38 -32.01 11.18
N PHE A 311 29.54 -30.68 11.18
CA PHE A 311 28.95 -29.77 10.18
C PHE A 311 29.95 -28.73 9.64
N PRO A 312 31.10 -29.14 9.06
CA PRO A 312 32.10 -28.23 8.51
C PRO A 312 31.54 -27.38 7.35
N GLU A 313 30.59 -27.91 6.60
CA GLU A 313 29.93 -27.23 5.49
C GLU A 313 29.24 -25.94 5.94
N ASP A 314 28.61 -25.94 7.11
CA ASP A 314 27.81 -24.85 7.67
C ASP A 314 28.65 -23.75 8.34
N ILE A 315 29.90 -24.05 8.65
CA ILE A 315 30.85 -23.14 9.29
C ILE A 315 31.74 -22.44 8.27
N SER A 316 32.17 -23.16 7.24
CA SER A 316 33.10 -22.63 6.24
C SER A 316 32.47 -21.49 5.45
N GLY A 317 33.08 -20.30 5.51
CA GLY A 317 32.60 -19.10 4.82
C GLY A 317 31.40 -18.41 5.49
N ALA A 318 30.90 -18.92 6.62
CA ALA A 318 29.80 -18.33 7.35
C ALA A 318 30.28 -17.28 8.37
N LEU A 319 29.45 -16.27 8.64
CA LEU A 319 29.76 -15.23 9.62
C LEU A 319 29.34 -15.68 11.02
N ARG A 320 30.28 -15.67 11.97
CA ARG A 320 30.03 -16.07 13.36
C ARG A 320 29.19 -15.02 14.10
N LEU A 321 28.03 -15.42 14.65
CA LEU A 321 27.13 -14.55 15.42
C LEU A 321 27.15 -14.83 16.94
N ASN A 322 26.75 -13.83 17.72
CA ASN A 322 26.47 -13.87 19.15
C ASN A 322 25.02 -14.34 19.34
N GLY A 323 24.87 -15.52 19.91
CA GLY A 323 23.59 -16.03 20.38
C GLY A 323 23.84 -17.07 21.47
N ASP A 324 23.18 -16.92 22.61
CA ASP A 324 23.41 -17.67 23.84
C ASP A 324 22.18 -18.45 24.32
N TRP A 325 21.11 -18.48 23.51
CA TRP A 325 19.88 -19.21 23.83
C TRP A 325 20.08 -20.71 23.90
N GLY A 326 19.92 -21.30 25.07
CA GLY A 326 20.19 -22.72 25.29
C GLY A 326 19.23 -23.66 24.56
N GLU A 327 19.57 -24.95 24.51
CA GLU A 327 18.79 -25.96 23.79
C GLU A 327 17.32 -26.04 24.24
N SER A 328 17.03 -25.81 25.53
CA SER A 328 15.65 -25.76 26.04
C SER A 328 14.85 -24.58 25.48
N GLU A 329 15.49 -23.45 25.20
CA GLU A 329 14.86 -22.30 24.55
C GLU A 329 14.63 -22.60 23.07
N LEU A 330 15.63 -23.18 22.40
CA LEU A 330 15.49 -23.62 21.01
C LEU A 330 14.33 -24.62 20.85
N ASP A 331 14.18 -25.55 21.79
CA ASP A 331 13.09 -26.53 21.81
C ASP A 331 11.73 -25.87 22.01
N ALA A 332 11.66 -24.81 22.83
CA ALA A 332 10.43 -24.06 23.06
C ALA A 332 9.97 -23.27 21.84
N TRP A 333 10.87 -22.85 20.96
CA TRP A 333 10.55 -22.14 19.71
C TRP A 333 9.89 -23.06 18.66
N GLY A 334 10.12 -24.36 18.74
CA GLY A 334 9.57 -25.32 17.77
C GLY A 334 10.02 -25.00 16.34
N ALA A 335 9.07 -24.69 15.46
CA ALA A 335 9.32 -24.45 14.04
C ALA A 335 9.61 -22.98 13.68
N GLU A 336 9.53 -22.04 14.63
CA GLU A 336 9.67 -20.61 14.36
C GLU A 336 10.39 -19.88 15.50
N ALA A 337 11.49 -19.20 15.19
CA ALA A 337 12.23 -18.40 16.15
C ALA A 337 11.47 -17.09 16.47
N PRO A 338 11.40 -16.66 17.74
CA PRO A 338 10.76 -15.39 18.10
C PRO A 338 11.43 -14.18 17.45
N MET A 339 10.64 -13.15 17.09
CA MET A 339 11.16 -11.91 16.48
C MET A 339 12.28 -11.25 17.30
N VAL A 340 12.20 -11.29 18.64
CA VAL A 340 13.24 -10.74 19.53
C VAL A 340 14.61 -11.40 19.30
N VAL A 341 14.62 -12.70 18.96
CA VAL A 341 15.83 -13.46 18.65
C VAL A 341 16.39 -13.04 17.28
N LEU A 342 15.50 -12.88 16.30
CA LEU A 342 15.88 -12.43 14.96
C LEU A 342 16.46 -11.02 14.98
N ASP A 343 15.84 -10.10 15.71
CA ASP A 343 16.32 -8.72 15.87
C ASP A 343 17.71 -8.69 16.52
N ALA A 344 17.95 -9.54 17.53
CA ALA A 344 19.25 -9.65 18.18
C ALA A 344 20.33 -10.22 17.23
N LEU A 345 20.01 -11.26 16.46
CA LEU A 345 20.92 -11.83 15.46
C LEU A 345 21.20 -10.86 14.33
N GLN A 346 20.19 -10.09 13.89
CA GLN A 346 20.31 -9.07 12.85
C GLN A 346 21.20 -7.91 13.30
N ALA A 347 20.98 -7.38 14.51
CA ALA A 347 21.82 -6.33 15.07
C ALA A 347 23.29 -6.77 15.20
N ASP A 348 23.52 -8.03 15.57
CA ASP A 348 24.85 -8.60 15.68
C ASP A 348 25.51 -8.88 14.32
N LEU A 349 24.74 -9.30 13.31
CA LEU A 349 25.17 -9.44 11.92
C LEU A 349 25.63 -8.11 11.34
N GLU A 350 24.88 -7.03 11.59
CA GLU A 350 25.25 -5.67 11.17
C GLU A 350 26.55 -5.20 11.84
N ALA A 351 26.69 -5.47 13.15
CA ALA A 351 27.93 -5.17 13.87
C ALA A 351 29.12 -5.96 13.31
N ALA A 352 28.93 -7.25 13.00
CA ALA A 352 29.98 -8.10 12.43
C ALA A 352 30.38 -7.65 11.01
N ARG A 353 29.42 -7.31 10.15
CA ARG A 353 29.67 -6.76 8.80
C ARG A 353 30.42 -5.43 8.89
N TYR A 354 30.05 -4.56 9.84
CA TYR A 354 30.72 -3.28 10.07
C TYR A 354 32.19 -3.47 10.51
N GLU A 355 32.50 -4.38 11.43
CA GLU A 355 33.89 -4.66 11.82
C GLU A 355 34.73 -5.21 10.65
N MET A 356 34.14 -6.03 9.77
CA MET A 356 34.84 -6.56 8.59
C MET A 356 35.20 -5.47 7.59
N THR A 357 34.28 -4.54 7.30
CA THR A 357 34.56 -3.43 6.38
C THR A 357 35.61 -2.47 6.95
N HIS A 358 35.55 -2.17 8.25
CA HIS A 358 36.49 -1.26 8.91
C HIS A 358 37.88 -1.88 9.11
N ARG A 359 37.98 -3.21 9.37
CA ARG A 359 39.26 -3.92 9.36
C ARG A 359 39.90 -3.97 7.97
N ALA A 360 39.11 -4.07 6.90
CA ALA A 360 39.62 -4.04 5.53
C ALA A 360 40.22 -2.66 5.20
N SER A 361 39.55 -1.57 5.59
CA SER A 361 40.07 -0.21 5.43
C SER A 361 41.35 0.04 6.23
N ALA A 362 41.40 -0.40 7.50
CA ALA A 362 42.60 -0.24 8.33
C ALA A 362 43.83 -1.04 7.84
N LYS A 363 43.62 -2.14 7.10
CA LYS A 363 44.73 -2.92 6.47
C LYS A 363 45.29 -2.27 5.22
N HIS A 364 44.55 -1.40 4.53
CA HIS A 364 45.05 -0.64 3.38
C HIS A 364 45.83 0.62 3.78
N GLU A 365 45.75 1.05 5.05
CA GLU A 365 46.48 2.22 5.59
C GLU A 365 47.76 1.85 6.36
N ALA A 366 48.15 0.57 6.45
CA ALA A 366 49.39 0.19 7.11
C ALA A 366 50.61 0.59 6.25
N PRO A 367 51.60 1.35 6.80
CA PRO A 367 52.76 1.75 6.02
C PRO A 367 53.67 0.55 5.74
N VAL A 368 54.11 0.42 4.48
CA VAL A 368 55.18 -0.48 4.06
C VAL A 368 56.45 -0.14 4.87
N PRO A 369 57.12 -1.10 5.53
CA PRO A 369 58.35 -0.80 6.26
C PRO A 369 59.42 -0.40 5.25
N THR A 370 59.91 0.83 5.37
CA THR A 370 61.04 1.33 4.59
C THR A 370 62.31 0.68 5.15
N GLU A 371 62.96 -0.19 4.37
CA GLU A 371 64.30 -0.68 4.69
C GLU A 371 65.25 0.52 4.82
N GLN A 372 65.84 0.64 6.00
CA GLN A 372 66.86 1.63 6.32
C GLN A 372 68.14 1.33 5.54
N ALA A 373 68.51 2.28 4.68
CA ALA A 373 69.90 2.46 4.30
C ALA A 373 70.71 2.89 5.53
N ALA A 374 71.79 2.16 5.84
CA ALA A 374 72.86 2.69 6.67
C ALA A 374 74.21 2.07 6.27
N SER A 375 75.04 2.96 5.71
CA SER A 375 76.52 3.00 5.70
C SER A 375 77.30 2.02 4.84
#